data_AF-A0A318XQV9-F1
#
_entry.id   AF-A0A318XQV9-F1
#
_cell.length_a   1.000
_cell.length_b   1.000
_cell.length_c   1.000
_cell.angle_alpha   90.00
_cell.angle_beta   90.00
_cell.angle_gamma   90.00
#
_symmetry.space_group_name_H-M   'P 1'
#
loop_
_entity.id
_entity.type
_entity.pdbx_description
1 polymer ?
#
loop_
_entity_poly.entity_id
_entity_poly.type
_entity_poly.pdbx_seq_one_letter_code
_entity_poly.pdbx_strand_id
1 'polypeptide(L)'
;MSIRPVDFQVMYTKTSELSKTYSDEANKHQAVNQQLAEQNRDRADNNLKQVVARENVHGGKVEEKQERDKSKEQKDKKKQQKKSTEIVPTIDIKI
;
A
#
# COMPACT_ATOMS: atom_id res chain seq x y z
N MET A 1 55.05 -46.87 41.28
CA MET A 1 54.53 -45.66 40.63
C MET A 1 53.42 -45.09 41.50
N SER A 2 53.65 -43.95 42.19
CA SER A 2 52.61 -43.30 42.99
C SER A 2 51.79 -42.36 42.10
N ILE A 3 50.55 -42.73 41.81
CA ILE A 3 49.59 -41.84 41.16
C ILE A 3 49.22 -40.77 42.19
N ARG A 4 49.70 -39.54 41.98
CA ARG A 4 49.20 -38.37 42.71
C ARG A 4 47.82 -38.03 42.13
N PRO A 5 46.77 -37.90 42.95
CA PRO A 5 45.47 -37.50 42.46
C PRO A 5 45.59 -36.10 41.86
N VAL A 6 45.12 -35.94 40.62
CA VAL A 6 44.98 -34.64 39.98
C VAL A 6 43.69 -34.05 40.53
N ASP A 7 43.79 -32.98 41.30
CA ASP A 7 42.63 -32.24 41.78
C ASP A 7 41.95 -31.56 40.58
N PHE A 8 40.87 -32.17 40.08
CA PHE A 8 40.05 -31.54 39.05
C PHE A 8 39.21 -30.45 39.71
N GLN A 9 39.61 -29.19 39.52
CA GLN A 9 38.82 -28.05 39.93
C GLN A 9 37.62 -27.91 38.96
N VAL A 10 36.49 -28.53 39.30
CA VAL A 10 35.26 -28.40 38.52
C VAL A 10 34.70 -27.01 38.79
N MET A 11 34.79 -26.13 37.78
CA MET A 11 34.23 -24.79 37.86
C MET A 11 32.71 -24.89 37.76
N TYR A 12 32.02 -24.86 38.90
CA TYR A 12 30.56 -24.77 38.91
C TYR A 12 30.15 -23.42 38.34
N THR A 13 29.40 -23.43 37.24
CA THR A 13 28.84 -22.20 36.67
C THR A 13 27.97 -21.54 37.73
N LYS A 14 28.28 -20.28 38.04
CA LYS A 14 27.50 -19.53 39.02
C LYS A 14 26.11 -19.37 38.41
N THR A 15 25.06 -19.72 39.14
CA THR A 15 23.66 -19.60 38.67
C THR A 15 23.32 -18.20 38.14
N SER A 16 24.01 -17.16 38.64
CA SER A 16 23.92 -15.79 38.13
C SER A 16 24.36 -15.65 36.66
N GLU A 17 25.42 -16.36 36.24
CA GLU A 17 25.96 -16.29 34.88
C GLU A 17 25.02 -16.97 33.88
N LEU A 18 24.43 -18.12 34.27
CA LEU A 18 23.39 -18.81 33.51
C LEU A 18 22.12 -17.97 33.37
N SER A 19 21.70 -17.30 34.45
CA SER A 19 20.52 -16.42 34.41
C SER A 19 20.73 -15.22 33.50
N LYS A 20 21.94 -14.63 33.50
CA LYS A 20 22.28 -13.52 32.59
C LYS A 20 22.28 -13.97 31.12
N THR A 21 22.89 -15.11 30.82
CA THR A 21 22.89 -15.64 29.44
C THR A 21 21.47 -15.90 28.93
N TYR A 22 20.61 -16.50 29.75
CA TYR A 22 19.21 -16.71 29.38
C TYR A 22 18.45 -15.40 29.18
N SER A 23 18.65 -14.42 30.06
CA SER A 23 18.03 -13.11 29.93
C SER A 23 18.49 -12.37 28.67
N ASP A 24 19.78 -12.42 28.36
CA ASP A 24 20.35 -11.77 27.17
C ASP A 24 19.84 -12.42 25.88
N GLU A 25 19.71 -13.75 25.87
CA GLU A 25 19.13 -14.49 24.76
C GLU A 25 17.65 -14.14 24.56
N ALA A 26 16.85 -14.12 25.63
CA ALA A 26 15.45 -13.70 25.58
C ALA A 26 15.27 -12.27 25.05
N ASN A 27 16.10 -11.33 25.52
CA ASN A 27 16.09 -9.94 25.06
C ASN A 27 16.44 -9.83 23.56
N LYS A 28 17.43 -10.59 23.10
CA LYS A 28 17.81 -10.64 21.68
C LYS A 28 16.67 -11.17 20.82
N HIS A 29 16.02 -12.26 21.24
CA HIS A 29 14.87 -12.80 20.52
C HIS A 29 13.72 -11.80 20.47
N GLN A 30 13.44 -11.10 21.56
CA GLN A 30 12.41 -10.07 21.60
C GLN A 30 12.73 -8.92 20.62
N ALA A 31 13.98 -8.45 20.58
CA ALA A 31 14.40 -7.38 19.67
C ALA A 31 14.27 -7.80 18.20
N VAL A 32 14.69 -9.02 17.84
CA VAL A 32 14.55 -9.55 16.47
C VAL A 32 13.08 -9.67 16.07
N ASN A 33 12.22 -10.14 16.98
CA ASN A 33 10.79 -10.25 16.72
C ASN A 33 10.14 -8.89 16.50
N GLN A 34 10.52 -7.87 17.28
CA GLN A 34 10.04 -6.49 17.08
C GLN A 34 10.47 -5.94 15.71
N GLN A 35 11.75 -6.12 15.36
CA GLN A 35 12.26 -5.69 14.06
C GLN A 35 11.53 -6.37 12.89
N LEU A 36 11.26 -7.67 12.99
CA LEU A 36 10.51 -8.40 11.95
C LEU A 36 9.06 -7.90 11.84
N ALA A 37 8.42 -7.60 12.97
CA ALA A 37 7.07 -7.06 12.98
C ALA A 37 7.00 -5.68 12.31
N GLU A 38 7.96 -4.80 12.60
CA GLU A 38 8.08 -3.49 11.95
C GLU A 38 8.28 -3.62 10.44
N GLN A 39 9.21 -4.48 10.00
CA GLN A 39 9.43 -4.72 8.57
C GLN A 39 8.17 -5.23 7.84
N ASN A 40 7.42 -6.12 8.49
CA ASN A 40 6.18 -6.64 7.92
C ASN A 40 5.09 -5.57 7.85
N ARG A 41 4.99 -4.72 8.87
CA ARG A 41 4.09 -3.56 8.86
C ARG A 41 4.44 -2.60 7.73
N ASP A 42 5.70 -2.24 7.57
CA ASP A 42 6.15 -1.34 6.51
C ASP A 42 5.89 -1.92 5.11
N ARG A 43 6.12 -3.23 4.92
CA ARG A 43 5.79 -3.92 3.67
C ARG A 43 4.29 -3.89 3.39
N ALA A 44 3.45 -4.15 4.39
CA ALA A 44 2.00 -4.11 4.25
C ALA A 44 1.52 -2.69 3.87
N ASP A 45 2.03 -1.66 4.55
CA ASP A 45 1.69 -0.27 4.27
C ASP A 45 2.11 0.16 2.86
N ASN A 46 3.31 -0.25 2.41
CA ASN A 46 3.80 0.05 1.06
C ASN A 46 2.96 -0.66 -0.01
N ASN A 47 2.59 -1.93 0.21
CA ASN A 47 1.73 -2.68 -0.70
C ASN A 47 0.34 -2.04 -0.77
N LEU A 48 -0.24 -1.66 0.36
CA LEU A 48 -1.52 -0.97 0.41
C LEU A 48 -1.48 0.36 -0.36
N LYS A 49 -0.45 1.18 -0.11
CA LYS A 49 -0.23 2.43 -0.85
C LYS A 49 -0.11 2.18 -2.36
N GLN A 50 0.59 1.11 -2.77
CA GLN A 50 0.71 0.77 -4.19
C GLN A 50 -0.63 0.38 -4.80
N VAL A 51 -1.45 -0.43 -4.11
CA VAL A 51 -2.77 -0.85 -4.58
C VAL A 51 -3.70 0.37 -4.68
N VAL A 52 -3.76 1.21 -3.64
CA VAL A 52 -4.57 2.44 -3.64
C VAL A 52 -4.11 3.40 -4.75
N ALA A 53 -2.80 3.58 -4.93
CA ALA A 53 -2.28 4.39 -6.02
C ALA A 53 -2.66 3.83 -7.40
N ARG A 54 -2.63 2.51 -7.58
CA ARG A 54 -3.08 1.87 -8.82
C ARG A 54 -4.58 2.06 -9.05
N GLU A 55 -5.41 1.90 -8.02
CA GLU A 55 -6.85 2.11 -8.10
C GLU A 55 -7.18 3.55 -8.49
N ASN A 56 -6.54 4.53 -7.85
CA ASN A 56 -6.70 5.95 -8.19
C ASN A 56 -6.29 6.28 -9.63
N VAL A 57 -5.20 5.68 -10.13
CA VAL A 57 -4.74 5.90 -11.51
C VAL A 57 -5.70 5.27 -12.54
N HIS A 58 -6.29 4.11 -12.23
CA HIS A 58 -7.24 3.46 -13.13
C HIS A 58 -8.62 4.12 -13.07
N GLY A 59 -9.11 4.46 -11.88
CA GLY A 59 -10.38 5.16 -11.68
C GLY A 59 -10.38 6.56 -12.27
N GLY A 60 -9.36 7.38 -11.96
CA GLY A 60 -9.26 8.74 -12.47
C GLY A 60 -9.14 8.83 -13.99
N LYS A 61 -8.43 7.88 -14.63
CA LYS A 61 -8.33 7.82 -16.10
C LYS A 61 -9.64 7.43 -16.77
N VAL A 62 -10.48 6.64 -16.10
CA VAL A 62 -11.81 6.27 -16.61
C VAL A 62 -12.79 7.42 -16.44
N GLU A 63 -12.80 8.09 -15.28
CA GLU A 63 -13.63 9.27 -15.04
C GLU A 63 -13.29 10.41 -16.01
N GLU A 64 -12.00 10.74 -16.20
CA GLU A 64 -11.59 11.81 -17.11
C GLU A 64 -11.98 11.51 -18.57
N LYS A 65 -11.92 10.23 -19.00
CA LYS A 65 -12.40 9.82 -20.33
C LYS A 65 -13.92 9.93 -20.45
N GLN A 66 -14.67 9.44 -19.47
CA GLN A 66 -16.13 9.51 -19.48
C GLN A 66 -16.63 10.95 -19.47
N GLU A 67 -15.98 11.84 -18.71
CA GLU A 67 -16.36 13.25 -18.62
C GLU A 67 -16.06 14.00 -19.93
N ARG A 68 -14.92 13.70 -20.57
CA ARG A 68 -14.60 14.22 -21.92
C ARG A 68 -15.57 13.74 -22.99
N ASP A 69 -15.99 12.48 -22.94
CA ASP A 69 -16.92 11.92 -23.93
C ASP A 69 -18.33 12.49 -23.75
N LYS A 70 -18.82 12.62 -22.51
CA LYS A 70 -20.11 13.30 -22.21
C LYS A 70 -20.11 14.76 -22.68
N SER A 71 -19.00 15.48 -22.49
CA SER A 71 -18.86 16.88 -22.90
C SER A 71 -18.90 17.06 -24.43
N LYS A 72 -18.30 16.12 -25.17
CA LYS A 72 -18.35 16.11 -26.65
C LYS A 72 -19.76 15.82 -27.16
N GLU A 73 -20.44 14.82 -26.59
CA GLU A 73 -21.81 14.46 -26.97
C GLU A 73 -22.82 15.61 -26.79
N GLN A 74 -22.71 16.36 -25.69
CA GLN A 74 -23.56 17.54 -25.45
C GLN A 74 -23.29 18.67 -26.45
N LYS A 75 -22.02 18.87 -26.86
CA LYS A 75 -21.64 19.88 -27.85
C LYS A 75 -22.20 19.55 -29.24
N ASP A 76 -22.17 18.28 -29.62
CA ASP A 76 -22.65 17.82 -30.93
C ASP A 76 -24.18 17.87 -31.03
N LYS A 77 -24.92 17.49 -29.98
CA LYS A 77 -26.37 17.65 -29.91
C LYS A 77 -26.82 19.12 -30.03
N LYS A 78 -26.08 20.05 -29.41
CA LYS A 78 -26.40 21.49 -29.45
C LYS A 78 -26.14 22.10 -30.84
N LYS A 79 -25.16 21.58 -31.59
CA LYS A 79 -24.91 21.99 -32.99
C LYS A 79 -25.98 21.48 -33.96
N GLN A 80 -26.47 20.24 -33.77
CA GLN A 80 -27.52 19.70 -34.63
C GLN A 80 -28.87 20.42 -34.46
N GLN A 81 -29.24 20.80 -33.24
CA GLN A 81 -30.47 21.57 -32.99
C GLN A 81 -30.46 22.97 -33.63
N LYS A 82 -29.32 23.64 -33.71
CA LYS A 82 -29.21 24.95 -34.38
C LYS A 82 -29.37 24.85 -35.90
N LYS A 83 -28.84 23.79 -36.52
CA LYS A 83 -28.99 23.56 -37.97
C LYS A 83 -30.42 23.23 -38.38
N SER A 84 -31.22 22.59 -37.52
CA SER A 84 -32.61 22.27 -37.85
C SER A 84 -33.56 23.46 -37.73
N THR A 85 -33.17 24.53 -37.03
CA THR A 85 -34.00 25.74 -36.88
C THR A 85 -33.80 26.76 -38.01
N GLU A 86 -32.66 26.72 -38.72
CA GLU A 86 -32.35 27.68 -39.80
C GLU A 86 -32.98 27.34 -41.16
N ILE A 87 -33.56 26.13 -41.35
CA ILE A 87 -33.98 25.64 -42.68
C ILE A 87 -35.51 25.71 -42.91
N VAL A 88 -36.30 26.30 -42.01
CA VAL A 88 -37.75 26.45 -42.23
C VAL A 88 -38.09 27.86 -42.72
N PRO A 89 -38.23 28.10 -44.04
CA PRO A 89 -38.76 29.37 -44.51
C PRO A 89 -40.24 29.47 -44.12
N THR A 90 -40.57 30.39 -43.22
CA THR A 90 -41.95 30.73 -42.90
C THR A 90 -42.49 31.57 -44.06
N ILE A 91 -43.46 31.04 -44.80
CA ILE A 91 -44.14 31.77 -45.87
C ILE A 91 -45.33 32.49 -45.24
N ASP A 92 -45.21 33.80 -45.03
CA ASP A 92 -46.31 34.64 -44.60
C ASP A 92 -47.24 34.94 -45.79
N ILE A 93 -48.45 34.36 -45.77
CA ILE A 93 -49.52 34.71 -46.70
C ILE A 93 -50.30 35.87 -46.08
N LYS A 94 -50.17 37.08 -46.65
CA LYS A 94 -51.05 38.21 -46.33
C LYS A 94 -52.39 38.04 -47.05
N ILE A 95 -53.48 38.09 -46.26
CA ILE A 95 -54.87 38.22 -46.73
C ILE A 95 -55.17 39.70 -46.95
#